data_AF-A0A4W2HLI2-F1
#
_entry.id   AF-A0A4W2HLI2-F1
#
_cell.length_a   1.000
_cell.length_b   1.000
_cell.length_c   1.000
_cell.angle_alpha   90.00
_cell.angle_beta   90.00
_cell.angle_gamma   90.00
#
_symmetry.space_group_name_H-M   'P 1'
#
loop_
_entity.id
_entity.type
_entity.pdbx_description
1 polymer ?
#
loop_
_entity_poly.entity_id
_entity_poly.type
_entity_poly.pdbx_seq_one_letter_code
_entity_poly.pdbx_strand_id
1 'polypeptide(L)'
;MPPNLENSAAATGLEKVSFHSNPKKGNAKECSNYRTIALISHASKVMLKILQARLQQYVNRELPDVQAGFRKGRGTRDKIANMCWIMEKAREFQKNIYFCFIDYAKAFDSVDHNKLWKILKEMGIPDHLTCLLRNLYAGQEATVRTGHGTTDWFQIGKGVRQGCILSPCLFNFYAEYIMRNTGLEETQAGIQIVGRNINNLRYADDTTLKAESEEELKSLLLKVKVENEKVGLKLSIQKTKVMASSPITSWEIDGETVERVSDFISGGSKITADGDYSHEIKRCLLLGRKVMTKLDSILKSRDITLPTKVRLVKVMVFPVVMYGCESWTVKKPEHRRIDAFELWCWRRLLRVPWTARRSNQSILKEISPGISLEGMMLKLKLQYFGHIMRRVDSLERTLMLGGIGCRMRRGRQRMRWLDDITDSMDVV
;
A
#
# COMPACT_ATOMS: atom_id res chain seq x y z
N MET A 1 -43.48 11.99 27.08
CA MET A 1 -43.45 12.25 25.63
C MET A 1 -43.67 13.73 25.40
N PRO A 2 -42.80 14.38 24.62
CA PRO A 2 -43.26 15.27 23.58
C PRO A 2 -42.92 14.69 22.19
N PRO A 3 -43.74 14.98 21.16
CA PRO A 3 -43.66 14.36 19.85
C PRO A 3 -42.76 15.14 18.89
N ASN A 4 -42.28 14.42 17.87
CA ASN A 4 -41.81 14.93 16.58
C ASN A 4 -40.61 15.89 16.57
N LEU A 5 -39.44 15.28 16.63
CA LEU A 5 -38.23 15.73 15.90
C LEU A 5 -38.21 15.03 14.52
N GLU A 6 -39.29 15.15 13.76
CA GLU A 6 -39.28 14.89 12.32
C GLU A 6 -38.99 16.20 11.59
N ASN A 7 -37.97 16.18 10.74
CA ASN A 7 -37.66 17.20 9.73
C ASN A 7 -37.36 18.62 10.21
N SER A 8 -36.21 18.82 10.89
CA SER A 8 -35.57 20.14 10.87
C SER A 8 -34.80 20.32 9.55
N ALA A 9 -35.24 21.28 8.73
CA ALA A 9 -34.77 21.63 7.40
C ALA A 9 -33.30 22.17 7.32
N ALA A 10 -32.41 21.79 8.23
CA ALA A 10 -31.00 22.16 8.23
C ALA A 10 -30.09 21.17 7.45
N ALA A 11 -30.63 20.05 6.96
CA ALA A 11 -29.86 18.95 6.33
C ALA A 11 -29.75 19.02 4.79
N THR A 12 -30.32 20.04 4.14
CA THR A 12 -30.62 20.07 2.69
C THR A 12 -29.42 20.01 1.71
N GLY A 13 -28.19 19.85 2.20
CA GLY A 13 -27.01 19.66 1.35
C GLY A 13 -25.95 18.67 1.88
N LEU A 14 -26.11 18.09 3.08
CA LEU A 14 -25.10 17.17 3.64
C LEU A 14 -25.19 15.75 3.07
N GLU A 15 -26.38 15.39 2.59
CA GLU A 15 -26.74 14.07 2.08
C GLU A 15 -26.37 13.90 0.59
N LYS A 16 -26.27 15.03 -0.13
CA LYS A 16 -25.98 15.07 -1.58
C LYS A 16 -24.52 14.78 -1.89
N VAL A 17 -24.30 13.93 -2.89
CA VAL A 17 -22.98 13.51 -3.36
C VAL A 17 -22.86 13.72 -4.88
N SER A 18 -21.75 14.27 -5.34
CA SER A 18 -21.43 14.35 -6.77
C SER A 18 -20.24 13.48 -7.11
N PHE A 19 -20.45 12.44 -7.91
CA PHE A 19 -19.38 11.57 -8.38
C PHE A 19 -18.68 12.14 -9.60
N HIS A 20 -17.35 12.11 -9.60
CA HIS A 20 -16.53 12.40 -10.77
C HIS A 20 -15.84 11.11 -11.23
N SER A 21 -15.97 10.78 -12.51
CA SER A 21 -15.37 9.58 -13.10
C SER A 21 -13.94 9.86 -13.58
N ASN A 22 -12.96 9.20 -12.97
CA ASN A 22 -11.57 9.25 -13.39
C ASN A 22 -11.17 7.93 -14.08
N PRO A 23 -10.52 7.97 -15.25
CA PRO A 23 -10.04 6.76 -15.91
C PRO A 23 -8.90 6.12 -15.12
N LYS A 24 -8.95 4.80 -14.91
CA LYS A 24 -7.89 4.03 -14.22
C LYS A 24 -6.63 3.88 -15.07
N LYS A 25 -6.78 3.86 -16.39
CA LYS A 25 -5.72 3.73 -17.40
C LYS A 25 -6.08 4.61 -18.61
N GLY A 26 -5.09 4.92 -19.45
CA GLY A 26 -5.33 5.62 -20.72
C GLY A 26 -6.26 4.81 -21.63
N ASN A 27 -7.07 5.50 -22.44
CA ASN A 27 -8.04 4.91 -23.39
C ASN A 27 -9.10 3.99 -22.74
N ALA A 28 -9.65 4.40 -21.60
CA ALA A 28 -10.76 3.69 -20.96
C ALA A 28 -12.02 3.71 -21.86
N LYS A 29 -12.51 2.52 -22.24
CA LYS A 29 -13.75 2.36 -23.05
C LYS A 29 -14.93 1.74 -22.28
N GLU A 30 -14.62 0.91 -21.27
CA GLU A 30 -15.63 0.27 -20.43
C GLU A 30 -15.82 0.99 -19.10
N CYS A 31 -17.03 0.96 -18.53
CA CYS A 31 -17.34 1.54 -17.21
C CYS A 31 -16.45 0.96 -16.09
N SER A 32 -16.08 -0.32 -16.18
CA SER A 32 -15.17 -1.02 -15.25
C SER A 32 -13.80 -0.34 -15.13
N ASN A 33 -13.37 0.36 -16.18
CA ASN A 33 -12.10 1.07 -16.27
C ASN A 33 -12.14 2.47 -15.65
N TYR A 34 -13.28 2.92 -15.14
CA TYR A 34 -13.40 4.17 -14.40
C TYR A 34 -13.42 3.92 -12.90
N ARG A 35 -12.90 4.88 -12.15
CA ARG A 35 -13.03 4.98 -10.70
C ARG A 35 -13.80 6.27 -10.40
N THR A 36 -14.87 6.15 -9.63
CA THR A 36 -15.67 7.29 -9.19
C THR A 36 -15.09 7.89 -7.91
N ILE A 37 -15.00 9.21 -7.85
CA ILE A 37 -14.62 9.96 -6.65
C ILE A 37 -15.83 10.76 -6.20
N ALA A 38 -16.27 10.53 -4.97
CA ALA A 38 -17.34 11.25 -4.32
C ALA A 38 -16.86 12.64 -3.87
N LEU A 39 -17.48 13.68 -4.41
CA LEU A 39 -17.39 15.03 -3.89
C LEU A 39 -18.60 15.30 -3.01
N ILE A 40 -18.32 15.74 -1.79
CA ILE A 40 -19.31 16.12 -0.78
C ILE A 40 -19.11 17.59 -0.42
N SER A 41 -20.13 18.20 0.18
CA SER A 41 -20.08 19.61 0.60
C SER A 41 -18.92 19.88 1.58
N HIS A 42 -18.45 21.13 1.61
CA HIS A 42 -17.42 21.55 2.57
C HIS A 42 -17.86 21.35 4.02
N ALA A 43 -19.13 21.65 4.34
CA ALA A 43 -19.72 21.41 5.65
C ALA A 43 -19.64 19.92 6.04
N SER A 44 -20.00 19.02 5.11
CA SER A 44 -19.86 17.57 5.34
C SER A 44 -18.42 17.18 5.62
N LYS A 45 -17.43 17.73 4.90
CA LYS A 45 -16.01 17.44 5.13
C LYS A 45 -15.56 17.85 6.54
N VAL A 46 -15.98 19.02 7.02
CA VAL A 46 -15.66 19.51 8.37
C VAL A 46 -16.27 18.59 9.43
N MET A 47 -17.56 18.27 9.31
CA MET A 47 -18.24 17.36 10.22
C MET A 47 -17.58 15.98 10.27
N LEU A 48 -17.27 15.41 9.09
CA LEU A 48 -16.61 14.11 8.99
C LEU A 48 -15.18 14.14 9.53
N LYS A 49 -14.48 15.28 9.46
CA LYS A 49 -13.16 15.45 10.09
C LYS A 49 -13.25 15.37 11.62
N ILE A 50 -14.27 16.02 12.21
CA ILE A 50 -14.53 15.95 13.65
C ILE A 50 -14.84 14.50 14.06
N LEU A 51 -15.66 13.80 13.28
CA LEU A 51 -15.98 12.38 13.55
C LEU A 51 -14.77 11.46 13.40
N GLN A 52 -13.95 11.68 12.39
CA GLN A 52 -12.70 10.95 12.22
C GLN A 52 -11.80 11.10 13.44
N ALA A 53 -11.67 12.32 13.98
CA ALA A 53 -10.88 12.57 15.17
C ALA A 53 -11.43 11.83 16.39
N ARG A 54 -12.76 11.81 16.57
CA ARG A 54 -13.42 11.06 17.66
C ARG A 54 -13.29 9.54 17.52
N LEU A 55 -13.27 9.04 16.28
CA LEU A 55 -13.11 7.61 16.00
C LEU A 55 -11.67 7.12 16.10
N GLN A 56 -10.69 8.03 16.05
CA GLN A 56 -9.27 7.68 15.98
C GLN A 56 -8.78 6.82 17.15
N GLN A 57 -9.30 7.05 18.36
CA GLN A 57 -8.96 6.25 19.54
C GLN A 57 -9.40 4.78 19.37
N TYR A 58 -10.58 4.55 18.79
CA TYR A 58 -11.10 3.22 18.54
C TYR A 58 -10.34 2.54 17.41
N VAL A 59 -9.98 3.29 16.35
CA VAL A 59 -9.09 2.76 15.30
C VAL A 59 -7.76 2.29 15.88
N ASN A 60 -7.19 3.04 16.82
CA ASN A 60 -5.92 2.67 17.44
C ASN A 60 -6.05 1.45 18.36
N ARG A 61 -7.16 1.35 19.10
CA ARG A 61 -7.46 0.25 20.02
C ARG A 61 -7.83 -1.04 19.28
N GLU A 62 -8.67 -0.95 18.26
CA GLU A 62 -9.27 -2.12 17.61
C GLU A 62 -8.44 -2.67 16.46
N LEU A 63 -7.66 -1.85 15.73
CA LEU A 63 -6.92 -2.36 14.58
C LEU A 63 -5.57 -2.96 14.99
N PRO A 64 -5.28 -4.23 14.65
CA PRO A 64 -3.99 -4.85 14.92
C PRO A 64 -2.92 -4.25 14.01
N ASP A 65 -1.66 -4.33 14.42
CA ASP A 65 -0.50 -3.81 13.70
C ASP A 65 -0.30 -4.40 12.29
N VAL A 66 -0.81 -5.61 12.02
CA VAL A 66 -0.81 -6.25 10.69
C VAL A 66 -1.67 -5.50 9.66
N GLN A 67 -2.61 -4.64 10.09
CA GLN A 67 -3.32 -3.69 9.24
C GLN A 67 -2.63 -2.33 9.32
N ALA A 68 -1.97 -1.93 8.23
CA ALA A 68 -1.22 -0.69 8.12
C ALA A 68 -1.97 0.42 7.35
N GLY A 69 -3.00 0.07 6.57
CA GLY A 69 -3.68 1.01 5.68
C GLY A 69 -4.43 2.11 6.43
N PHE A 70 -4.24 3.35 6.00
CA PHE A 70 -4.92 4.54 6.55
C PHE A 70 -4.73 4.74 8.07
N ARG A 71 -3.61 4.27 8.62
CA ARG A 71 -3.28 4.44 10.04
C ARG A 71 -2.16 5.44 10.24
N LYS A 72 -2.26 6.21 11.32
CA LYS A 72 -1.24 7.20 11.68
C LYS A 72 0.11 6.49 11.89
N GLY A 73 1.15 7.03 11.25
CA GLY A 73 2.51 6.55 11.42
C GLY A 73 2.80 5.18 10.79
N ARG A 74 1.88 4.61 9.99
CA ARG A 74 2.07 3.39 9.20
C ARG A 74 1.81 3.70 7.73
N GLY A 75 2.60 3.11 6.84
CA GLY A 75 2.52 3.36 5.40
C GLY A 75 2.80 2.12 4.56
N THR A 76 2.78 2.29 3.24
CA THR A 76 3.11 1.21 2.30
C THR A 76 4.52 0.68 2.50
N ARG A 77 5.47 1.55 2.90
CA ARG A 77 6.84 1.16 3.27
C ARG A 77 6.88 0.09 4.36
N ASP A 78 6.02 0.19 5.40
CA ASP A 78 5.99 -0.78 6.49
C ASP A 78 5.51 -2.14 5.96
N LYS A 79 4.48 -2.16 5.11
CA LYS A 79 3.99 -3.38 4.45
C LYS A 79 5.05 -4.03 3.56
N ILE A 80 5.73 -3.23 2.71
CA ILE A 80 6.78 -3.71 1.82
C ILE A 80 7.93 -4.31 2.65
N ALA A 81 8.44 -3.56 3.63
CA ALA A 81 9.52 -4.01 4.51
C ALA A 81 9.16 -5.30 5.27
N ASN A 82 7.95 -5.35 5.87
CA ASN A 82 7.48 -6.53 6.58
C ASN A 82 7.45 -7.76 5.68
N MET A 83 6.97 -7.63 4.44
CA MET A 83 6.94 -8.76 3.51
C MET A 83 8.36 -9.19 3.12
N CYS A 84 9.25 -8.24 2.83
CA CYS A 84 10.65 -8.49 2.50
C CYS A 84 11.40 -9.21 3.63
N TRP A 85 11.26 -8.76 4.87
CA TRP A 85 11.90 -9.38 6.03
C TRP A 85 11.34 -10.77 6.31
N ILE A 86 10.03 -10.99 6.16
CA ILE A 86 9.46 -12.34 6.28
C ILE A 86 10.09 -13.29 5.26
N MET A 87 10.27 -12.86 4.00
CA MET A 87 10.92 -13.68 2.96
C MET A 87 12.41 -13.89 3.24
N GLU A 88 13.09 -12.88 3.78
CA GLU A 88 14.47 -13.00 4.26
C GLU A 88 14.60 -14.05 5.36
N LYS A 89 13.71 -14.00 6.36
CA LYS A 89 13.67 -14.96 7.47
C LYS A 89 13.33 -16.36 7.00
N ALA A 90 12.30 -16.53 6.18
CA ALA A 90 11.96 -17.85 5.60
C ALA A 90 13.17 -18.47 4.90
N ARG A 91 13.95 -17.68 4.15
CA ARG A 91 15.21 -18.14 3.52
C ARG A 91 16.30 -18.46 4.55
N GLU A 92 16.54 -17.60 5.55
CA GLU A 92 17.55 -17.81 6.62
C GLU A 92 17.36 -19.18 7.32
N PHE A 93 16.10 -19.56 7.52
CA PHE A 93 15.70 -20.79 8.23
C PHE A 93 15.23 -21.94 7.31
N GLN A 94 15.43 -21.81 5.99
CA GLN A 94 15.09 -22.83 4.98
C GLN A 94 13.63 -23.30 5.04
N LYS A 95 12.71 -22.36 5.28
CA LYS A 95 11.27 -22.58 5.25
C LYS A 95 10.72 -22.24 3.88
N ASN A 96 9.76 -23.03 3.42
CA ASN A 96 8.93 -22.66 2.29
C ASN A 96 8.01 -21.51 2.70
N ILE A 97 7.70 -20.64 1.74
CA ILE A 97 6.75 -19.56 1.95
C ILE A 97 5.81 -19.47 0.76
N TYR A 98 4.53 -19.44 1.06
CA TYR A 98 3.45 -19.26 0.10
C TYR A 98 2.73 -17.95 0.42
N PHE A 99 2.40 -17.17 -0.60
CA PHE A 99 1.66 -15.93 -0.52
C PHE A 99 0.39 -16.01 -1.36
N CYS A 100 -0.72 -15.53 -0.82
CA CYS A 100 -1.93 -15.25 -1.58
C CYS A 100 -2.25 -13.75 -1.50
N PHE A 101 -2.18 -13.07 -2.62
CA PHE A 101 -2.54 -11.66 -2.77
C PHE A 101 -4.01 -11.57 -3.15
N ILE A 102 -4.84 -11.21 -2.18
CA ILE A 102 -6.30 -11.12 -2.34
C ILE A 102 -6.66 -9.76 -2.95
N ASP A 103 -7.52 -9.79 -3.97
CA ASP A 103 -8.19 -8.60 -4.52
C ASP A 103 -9.70 -8.71 -4.26
N TYR A 104 -10.31 -7.58 -3.91
CA TYR A 104 -11.75 -7.49 -3.64
C TYR A 104 -12.49 -6.84 -4.80
N ALA A 105 -13.64 -7.41 -5.17
CA ALA A 105 -14.51 -6.83 -6.18
C ALA A 105 -15.17 -5.54 -5.64
N LYS A 106 -14.64 -4.38 -6.07
CA LYS A 106 -15.14 -3.04 -5.71
C LYS A 106 -15.27 -2.85 -4.19
N ALA A 107 -14.19 -3.11 -3.46
CA ALA A 107 -14.19 -3.19 -1.99
C ALA A 107 -14.99 -2.08 -1.28
N PHE A 108 -14.69 -0.82 -1.59
CA PHE A 108 -15.36 0.33 -0.99
C PHE A 108 -16.84 0.42 -1.39
N ASP A 109 -17.18 0.09 -2.64
CA ASP A 109 -18.54 0.19 -3.17
C ASP A 109 -19.43 -0.98 -2.73
N SER A 110 -18.83 -2.05 -2.18
CA SER A 110 -19.52 -3.27 -1.75
C SER A 110 -19.93 -3.28 -0.28
N VAL A 111 -19.51 -2.28 0.51
CA VAL A 111 -19.84 -2.20 1.95
C VAL A 111 -21.34 -2.06 2.16
N ASP A 112 -21.95 -3.05 2.81
CA ASP A 112 -23.36 -3.00 3.21
C ASP A 112 -23.54 -2.07 4.42
N HIS A 113 -24.40 -1.05 4.30
CA HIS A 113 -24.60 -0.06 5.36
C HIS A 113 -25.24 -0.67 6.61
N ASN A 114 -26.25 -1.54 6.47
CA ASN A 114 -26.93 -2.16 7.60
C ASN A 114 -25.98 -3.03 8.41
N LYS A 115 -25.10 -3.77 7.73
CA LYS A 115 -24.05 -4.56 8.38
C LYS A 115 -22.97 -3.66 8.98
N LEU A 116 -22.55 -2.61 8.29
CA LEU A 116 -21.58 -1.64 8.81
C LEU A 116 -22.02 -1.06 10.16
N TRP A 117 -23.28 -0.67 10.32
CA TRP A 117 -23.77 -0.11 11.59
C TRP A 117 -23.76 -1.15 12.73
N LYS A 118 -24.10 -2.40 12.44
CA LYS A 118 -24.00 -3.51 13.41
C LYS A 118 -22.54 -3.76 13.82
N ILE A 119 -21.65 -3.84 12.83
CA ILE A 119 -20.21 -4.02 13.03
C ILE A 119 -19.63 -2.91 13.90
N LEU A 120 -19.96 -1.63 13.65
CA LEU A 120 -19.45 -0.54 14.48
C LEU A 120 -19.87 -0.70 15.95
N LYS A 121 -21.10 -1.13 16.22
CA LYS A 121 -21.55 -1.40 17.60
C LYS A 121 -20.79 -2.57 18.22
N GLU A 122 -20.64 -3.68 17.50
CA GLU A 122 -19.89 -4.87 17.95
C GLU A 122 -18.40 -4.57 18.20
N MET A 123 -17.82 -3.64 17.44
CA MET A 123 -16.46 -3.14 17.66
C MET A 123 -16.34 -2.11 18.80
N GLY A 124 -17.41 -1.90 19.56
CA GLY A 124 -17.42 -1.03 20.73
C GLY A 124 -17.44 0.46 20.43
N ILE A 125 -17.91 0.86 19.24
CA ILE A 125 -18.14 2.27 18.90
C ILE A 125 -19.43 2.74 19.58
N PRO A 126 -19.40 3.86 20.34
CA PRO A 126 -20.57 4.37 21.05
C PRO A 126 -21.79 4.61 20.15
N ASP A 127 -22.98 4.31 20.67
CA ASP A 127 -24.24 4.43 19.94
C ASP A 127 -24.50 5.83 19.38
N HIS A 128 -24.14 6.89 20.12
CA HIS A 128 -24.32 8.26 19.65
C HIS A 128 -23.47 8.58 18.41
N LEU A 129 -22.26 8.02 18.30
CA LEU A 129 -21.42 8.18 17.10
C LEU A 129 -21.97 7.36 15.94
N THR A 130 -22.34 6.10 16.19
CA THR A 130 -22.93 5.22 15.18
C THR A 130 -24.24 5.79 14.63
N CYS A 131 -25.08 6.37 15.49
CA CYS A 131 -26.32 7.02 15.09
C CYS A 131 -26.06 8.21 14.17
N LEU A 132 -25.11 9.08 14.52
CA LEU A 132 -24.75 10.22 13.69
C LEU A 132 -24.19 9.80 12.32
N LEU A 133 -23.37 8.75 12.28
CA LEU A 133 -22.86 8.18 11.02
C LEU A 133 -23.99 7.62 10.16
N ARG A 134 -24.90 6.86 10.76
CA ARG A 134 -26.07 6.32 10.08
C ARG A 134 -26.92 7.43 9.49
N ASN A 135 -27.16 8.52 10.23
CA ASN A 135 -27.94 9.65 9.74
C ASN A 135 -27.25 10.36 8.56
N LEU A 136 -25.92 10.46 8.55
CA LEU A 136 -25.17 11.01 7.41
C LEU A 136 -25.25 10.15 6.14
N TYR A 137 -25.57 8.86 6.29
CA TYR A 137 -25.72 7.89 5.20
C TYR A 137 -27.20 7.59 4.87
N ALA A 138 -28.14 8.07 5.67
CA ALA A 138 -29.57 7.93 5.41
C ALA A 138 -29.98 8.88 4.27
N GLY A 139 -30.87 8.41 3.38
CA GLY A 139 -31.46 9.24 2.32
C GLY A 139 -30.47 9.82 1.31
N GLN A 140 -29.25 9.26 1.22
CA GLN A 140 -28.22 9.84 0.39
C GLN A 140 -28.53 9.76 -1.10
N GLU A 141 -28.50 10.91 -1.73
CA GLU A 141 -28.60 11.03 -3.18
C GLU A 141 -27.25 11.33 -3.81
N ALA A 142 -27.01 10.69 -4.95
CA ALA A 142 -25.84 10.91 -5.77
C ALA A 142 -26.22 11.30 -7.20
N THR A 143 -25.33 12.04 -7.84
CA THR A 143 -25.33 12.25 -9.29
C THR A 143 -23.92 12.01 -9.84
N VAL A 144 -23.81 11.60 -11.10
CA VAL A 144 -22.51 11.44 -11.78
C VAL A 144 -22.28 12.60 -12.74
N ARG A 145 -21.15 13.31 -12.56
CA ARG A 145 -20.68 14.33 -13.50
C ARG A 145 -19.77 13.68 -14.55
N THR A 146 -20.18 13.80 -15.80
CA THR A 146 -19.46 13.29 -16.97
C THR A 146 -19.04 14.46 -17.87
N GLY A 147 -18.24 14.17 -18.91
CA GLY A 147 -17.92 15.16 -19.94
C GLY A 147 -19.13 15.61 -20.78
N HIS A 148 -20.23 14.86 -20.75
CA HIS A 148 -21.45 15.13 -21.53
C HIS A 148 -22.57 15.77 -20.71
N GLY A 149 -22.34 16.02 -19.41
CA GLY A 149 -23.35 16.56 -18.50
C GLY A 149 -23.43 15.80 -17.18
N THR A 150 -24.42 16.17 -16.38
CA THR A 150 -24.68 15.59 -15.06
C THR A 150 -25.90 14.69 -15.16
N THR A 151 -25.83 13.48 -14.60
CA THR A 151 -26.97 12.56 -14.60
C THR A 151 -28.05 13.00 -13.63
N ASP A 152 -29.23 12.39 -13.73
CA ASP A 152 -30.25 12.51 -12.69
C ASP A 152 -29.73 12.00 -11.33
N TRP A 153 -30.38 12.47 -10.27
CA TRP A 153 -30.11 12.04 -8.91
C TRP A 153 -30.62 10.61 -8.69
N PHE A 154 -29.85 9.81 -7.98
CA PHE A 154 -30.20 8.44 -7.61
C PHE A 154 -29.77 8.14 -6.17
N GLN A 155 -30.47 7.20 -5.54
CA GLN A 155 -30.21 6.82 -4.15
C GLN A 155 -28.99 5.90 -4.02
N ILE A 156 -28.16 6.14 -3.00
CA ILE A 156 -27.00 5.29 -2.68
C ILE A 156 -27.44 4.17 -1.73
N GLY A 157 -27.55 2.93 -2.24
CA GLY A 157 -27.95 1.78 -1.42
C GLY A 157 -26.80 1.05 -0.68
N LYS A 158 -25.54 1.22 -1.14
CA LYS A 158 -24.38 0.57 -0.54
C LYS A 158 -23.08 1.30 -0.84
N GLY A 159 -22.04 0.95 -0.10
CA GLY A 159 -20.67 1.40 -0.27
C GLY A 159 -20.31 2.61 0.60
N VAL A 160 -19.03 2.73 0.91
CA VAL A 160 -18.45 3.92 1.52
C VAL A 160 -17.88 4.83 0.41
N ARG A 161 -18.07 6.14 0.57
CA ARG A 161 -17.79 7.15 -0.46
C ARG A 161 -16.29 7.22 -0.79
N GLN A 162 -15.85 6.85 -1.98
CA GLN A 162 -14.44 6.99 -2.38
C GLN A 162 -14.04 8.47 -2.44
N GLY A 163 -12.97 8.87 -1.75
CA GLY A 163 -12.56 10.28 -1.63
C GLY A 163 -13.15 11.03 -0.42
N CYS A 164 -14.08 10.42 0.30
CA CYS A 164 -14.53 10.92 1.60
C CYS A 164 -13.48 10.63 2.68
N ILE A 165 -13.28 11.59 3.59
CA ILE A 165 -12.26 11.51 4.64
C ILE A 165 -12.47 10.36 5.63
N LEU A 166 -13.73 9.97 5.86
CA LEU A 166 -14.08 8.97 6.86
C LEU A 166 -14.21 7.55 6.29
N SER A 167 -14.47 7.40 4.99
CA SER A 167 -14.62 6.09 4.34
C SER A 167 -13.47 5.12 4.60
N PRO A 168 -12.19 5.55 4.58
CA PRO A 168 -11.08 4.65 4.92
C PRO A 168 -11.16 4.08 6.34
N CYS A 169 -11.59 4.90 7.31
CA CYS A 169 -11.78 4.48 8.70
C CYS A 169 -12.91 3.45 8.82
N LEU A 170 -14.05 3.70 8.17
CA LEU A 170 -15.20 2.80 8.17
C LEU A 170 -14.87 1.46 7.50
N PHE A 171 -14.16 1.50 6.37
CA PHE A 171 -13.71 0.30 5.68
C PHE A 171 -12.74 -0.52 6.55
N ASN A 172 -11.82 0.13 7.27
CA ASN A 172 -10.92 -0.59 8.16
C ASN A 172 -11.66 -1.33 9.28
N PHE A 173 -12.67 -0.73 9.91
CA PHE A 173 -13.51 -1.44 10.89
C PHE A 173 -14.23 -2.63 10.26
N TYR A 174 -14.83 -2.41 9.09
CA TYR A 174 -15.52 -3.46 8.34
C TYR A 174 -14.60 -4.64 7.99
N ALA A 175 -13.41 -4.35 7.47
CA ALA A 175 -12.41 -5.37 7.13
C ALA A 175 -11.82 -6.05 8.38
N GLU A 176 -11.64 -5.33 9.48
CA GLU A 176 -11.14 -5.90 10.72
C GLU A 176 -12.14 -6.88 11.34
N TYR A 177 -13.43 -6.52 11.36
CA TYR A 177 -14.49 -7.41 11.82
C TYR A 177 -14.47 -8.76 11.11
N ILE A 178 -14.34 -8.75 9.78
CA ILE A 178 -14.22 -9.97 8.98
C ILE A 178 -13.02 -10.78 9.48
N MET A 179 -11.85 -10.16 9.58
CA MET A 179 -10.62 -10.85 9.96
C MET A 179 -10.67 -11.43 11.37
N ARG A 180 -11.34 -10.77 12.34
CA ARG A 180 -11.54 -11.35 13.68
C ARG A 180 -12.39 -12.62 13.64
N ASN A 181 -13.42 -12.64 12.80
CA ASN A 181 -14.32 -13.79 12.71
C ASN A 181 -13.77 -14.96 11.89
N THR A 182 -12.65 -14.77 11.18
CA THR A 182 -12.03 -15.84 10.36
C THR A 182 -11.30 -16.91 11.18
N GLY A 183 -11.12 -16.70 12.48
CA GLY A 183 -10.39 -17.66 13.34
C GLY A 183 -8.91 -17.78 12.96
N LEU A 184 -8.32 -16.67 12.50
CA LEU A 184 -6.92 -16.59 12.05
C LEU A 184 -5.94 -16.36 13.19
N GLU A 185 -6.38 -15.94 14.37
CA GLU A 185 -5.47 -15.76 15.51
C GLU A 185 -5.23 -17.09 16.23
N GLU A 186 -6.23 -17.98 16.23
CA GLU A 186 -6.19 -19.30 16.87
C GLU A 186 -5.54 -20.38 16.00
N THR A 187 -5.34 -20.10 14.71
CA THR A 187 -4.70 -21.07 13.81
C THR A 187 -3.19 -21.06 13.94
N GLN A 188 -2.57 -22.24 13.85
CA GLN A 188 -1.12 -22.38 13.74
C GLN A 188 -0.61 -22.16 12.30
N ALA A 189 -1.51 -22.15 11.31
CA ALA A 189 -1.18 -21.88 9.92
C ALA A 189 -0.66 -20.45 9.75
N GLY A 190 0.47 -20.30 9.08
CA GLY A 190 1.18 -19.02 8.96
C GLY A 190 2.68 -19.18 9.05
N ILE A 191 3.39 -18.12 9.40
CA ILE A 191 4.84 -18.12 9.55
C ILE A 191 5.18 -17.71 10.98
N GLN A 192 5.90 -18.58 11.68
CA GLN A 192 6.30 -18.37 13.07
C GLN A 192 7.59 -17.55 13.15
N ILE A 193 7.54 -16.35 13.73
CA ILE A 193 8.71 -15.49 13.95
C ILE A 193 8.68 -15.00 15.40
N VAL A 194 9.69 -15.37 16.21
CA VAL A 194 9.80 -15.03 17.64
C VAL A 194 8.51 -15.32 18.42
N GLY A 195 7.97 -16.54 18.26
CA GLY A 195 6.75 -16.98 18.97
C GLY A 195 5.45 -16.30 18.49
N ARG A 196 5.52 -15.43 17.48
CA ARG A 196 4.36 -14.81 16.86
C ARG A 196 4.04 -15.50 15.54
N ASN A 197 2.80 -16.00 15.43
CA ASN A 197 2.29 -16.48 14.14
C ASN A 197 1.87 -15.30 13.27
N ILE A 198 2.37 -15.26 12.04
CA ILE A 198 2.00 -14.22 11.08
C ILE A 198 1.42 -14.88 9.84
N ASN A 199 0.12 -14.78 9.67
CA ASN A 199 -0.60 -15.36 8.52
C ASN A 199 -1.16 -14.31 7.55
N ASN A 200 -1.18 -13.02 7.93
CA ASN A 200 -1.64 -11.96 7.04
C ASN A 200 -0.81 -10.67 7.16
N LEU A 201 -0.84 -9.85 6.11
CA LEU A 201 -0.50 -8.42 6.10
C LEU A 201 -1.57 -7.68 5.31
N ARG A 202 -2.04 -6.55 5.84
CA ARG A 202 -3.14 -5.80 5.25
C ARG A 202 -2.76 -4.33 5.07
N TYR A 203 -3.18 -3.76 3.94
CA TYR A 203 -3.13 -2.33 3.72
C TYR A 203 -4.43 -1.91 3.06
N ALA A 204 -5.38 -1.46 3.87
CA ALA A 204 -6.75 -1.25 3.45
C ALA A 204 -7.36 -2.55 2.91
N ASP A 205 -7.81 -2.53 1.65
CA ASP A 205 -8.34 -3.69 0.93
C ASP A 205 -7.25 -4.66 0.46
N ASP A 206 -6.01 -4.20 0.23
CA ASP A 206 -4.92 -5.08 -0.19
C ASP A 206 -4.52 -6.05 0.94
N THR A 207 -5.03 -7.27 0.88
CA THR A 207 -4.78 -8.33 1.86
C THR A 207 -3.82 -9.37 1.30
N THR A 208 -2.79 -9.72 2.06
CA THR A 208 -1.81 -10.74 1.68
C THR A 208 -1.81 -11.82 2.75
N LEU A 209 -2.30 -13.01 2.42
CA LEU A 209 -2.18 -14.19 3.27
C LEU A 209 -0.84 -14.88 3.03
N LYS A 210 -0.35 -15.60 4.04
CA LYS A 210 0.89 -16.35 3.98
C LYS A 210 0.87 -17.58 4.87
N ALA A 211 1.57 -18.62 4.43
CA ALA A 211 1.70 -19.88 5.14
C ALA A 211 3.00 -20.61 4.76
N GLU A 212 3.35 -21.66 5.52
CA GLU A 212 4.50 -22.53 5.26
C GLU A 212 4.17 -23.67 4.29
N SER A 213 2.88 -23.99 4.09
CA SER A 213 2.41 -25.00 3.15
C SER A 213 1.29 -24.51 2.24
N GLU A 214 1.06 -25.27 1.18
CA GLU A 214 0.03 -25.00 0.19
C GLU A 214 -1.38 -25.17 0.78
N GLU A 215 -1.57 -26.25 1.53
CA GLU A 215 -2.81 -26.66 2.16
C GLU A 215 -3.25 -25.66 3.23
N GLU A 216 -2.29 -25.15 4.02
CA GLU A 216 -2.53 -24.08 4.98
C GLU A 216 -2.99 -22.81 4.26
N LEU A 217 -2.31 -22.39 3.20
CA LEU A 217 -2.69 -21.19 2.46
C LEU A 217 -4.10 -21.29 1.87
N LYS A 218 -4.45 -22.46 1.31
CA LYS A 218 -5.82 -22.75 0.84
C LYS A 218 -6.84 -22.63 1.97
N SER A 219 -6.56 -23.24 3.12
CA SER A 219 -7.43 -23.19 4.29
C SER A 219 -7.66 -21.75 4.77
N LEU A 220 -6.59 -20.95 4.88
CA LEU A 220 -6.67 -19.54 5.26
C LEU A 220 -7.55 -18.74 4.28
N LEU A 221 -7.35 -18.94 2.97
CA LEU A 221 -8.11 -18.25 1.93
C LEU A 221 -9.60 -18.61 1.96
N LEU A 222 -9.94 -19.89 2.16
CA LEU A 222 -11.33 -20.34 2.27
C LEU A 222 -12.03 -19.74 3.50
N LYS A 223 -11.37 -19.73 4.67
CA LYS A 223 -11.90 -19.06 5.87
C LYS A 223 -12.20 -17.58 5.62
N VAL A 224 -11.24 -16.87 5.02
CA VAL A 224 -11.39 -15.46 4.67
C VAL A 224 -12.54 -15.26 3.68
N LYS A 225 -12.68 -16.10 2.66
CA LYS A 225 -13.76 -16.05 1.68
C LYS A 225 -15.14 -16.21 2.33
N VAL A 226 -15.32 -17.22 3.18
CA VAL A 226 -16.60 -17.52 3.86
C VAL A 226 -17.06 -16.33 4.71
N GLU A 227 -16.19 -15.76 5.55
CA GLU A 227 -16.56 -14.62 6.40
C GLU A 227 -16.83 -13.34 5.58
N ASN A 228 -16.08 -13.14 4.49
CA ASN A 228 -16.29 -12.04 3.57
C ASN A 228 -17.68 -12.08 2.91
N GLU A 229 -18.13 -13.27 2.48
CA GLU A 229 -19.44 -13.46 1.85
C GLU A 229 -20.59 -13.20 2.82
N LYS A 230 -20.45 -13.58 4.10
CA LYS A 230 -21.45 -13.28 5.13
C LYS A 230 -21.73 -11.79 5.25
N VAL A 231 -20.71 -10.94 5.08
CA VAL A 231 -20.89 -9.49 5.12
C VAL A 231 -21.13 -8.87 3.74
N GLY A 232 -20.94 -9.60 2.66
CA GLY A 232 -21.24 -9.15 1.29
C GLY A 232 -20.05 -8.53 0.56
N LEU A 233 -18.84 -8.74 1.06
CA LEU A 233 -17.60 -8.33 0.41
C LEU A 233 -17.09 -9.50 -0.44
N LYS A 234 -17.09 -9.39 -1.76
CA LYS A 234 -16.71 -10.50 -2.66
C LYS A 234 -15.23 -10.46 -3.03
N LEU A 235 -14.57 -11.62 -3.03
CA LEU A 235 -13.24 -11.78 -3.61
C LEU A 235 -13.31 -11.77 -5.13
N SER A 236 -12.29 -11.20 -5.78
CA SER A 236 -12.10 -11.26 -7.22
C SER A 236 -11.09 -12.36 -7.55
N ILE A 237 -11.53 -13.61 -7.68
CA ILE A 237 -10.63 -14.77 -7.84
C ILE A 237 -9.69 -14.61 -9.05
N GLN A 238 -10.18 -14.13 -10.19
CA GLN A 238 -9.35 -13.81 -11.37
C GLN A 238 -8.20 -12.81 -11.11
N LYS A 239 -8.33 -11.94 -10.10
CA LYS A 239 -7.31 -10.93 -9.75
C LYS A 239 -6.47 -11.35 -8.56
N THR A 240 -6.97 -12.27 -7.75
CA THR A 240 -6.19 -12.92 -6.70
C THR A 240 -5.03 -13.69 -7.33
N LYS A 241 -3.84 -13.54 -6.76
CA LYS A 241 -2.62 -14.20 -7.25
C LYS A 241 -1.95 -14.99 -6.15
N VAL A 242 -1.31 -16.10 -6.52
CA VAL A 242 -0.51 -16.91 -5.60
C VAL A 242 0.95 -16.93 -6.05
N MET A 243 1.85 -16.76 -5.10
CA MET A 243 3.30 -16.77 -5.31
C MET A 243 3.95 -17.60 -4.21
N ALA A 244 4.93 -18.44 -4.53
CA ALA A 244 5.66 -19.19 -3.52
C ALA A 244 7.13 -19.40 -3.88
N SER A 245 7.93 -19.67 -2.86
CA SER A 245 9.33 -20.08 -3.02
C SER A 245 9.51 -21.48 -3.59
N SER A 246 8.45 -22.30 -3.56
CA SER A 246 8.45 -23.71 -3.97
C SER A 246 7.35 -23.96 -5.02
N PRO A 247 7.40 -25.09 -5.76
CA PRO A 247 6.35 -25.44 -6.70
C PRO A 247 4.98 -25.44 -6.03
N ILE A 248 3.99 -24.86 -6.72
CA ILE A 248 2.59 -24.82 -6.30
C ILE A 248 1.78 -25.63 -7.30
N THR A 249 0.90 -26.49 -6.80
CA THR A 249 -0.08 -27.19 -7.62
C THR A 249 -1.21 -26.25 -8.03
N SER A 250 -1.77 -26.45 -9.23
CA SER A 250 -2.93 -25.66 -9.64
C SER A 250 -4.12 -25.99 -8.76
N TRP A 251 -4.84 -24.97 -8.28
CA TRP A 251 -6.06 -25.15 -7.51
C TRP A 251 -7.14 -24.16 -7.91
N GLU A 252 -8.40 -24.57 -7.69
CA GLU A 252 -9.58 -23.81 -8.07
C GLU A 252 -10.39 -23.39 -6.84
N ILE A 253 -11.02 -22.22 -6.95
CA ILE A 253 -11.98 -21.70 -5.99
C ILE A 253 -13.21 -21.28 -6.80
N ASP A 254 -14.37 -21.85 -6.48
CA ASP A 254 -15.62 -21.67 -7.23
C ASP A 254 -15.53 -21.97 -8.74
N GLY A 255 -14.69 -22.94 -9.12
CA GLY A 255 -14.45 -23.27 -10.53
C GLY A 255 -13.57 -22.25 -11.28
N GLU A 256 -13.00 -21.26 -10.58
CA GLU A 256 -11.99 -20.36 -11.13
C GLU A 256 -10.59 -20.75 -10.63
N THR A 257 -9.65 -20.95 -11.55
CA THR A 257 -8.25 -21.21 -11.21
C THR A 257 -7.57 -19.95 -10.68
N VAL A 258 -6.88 -20.06 -9.54
CA VAL A 258 -6.09 -18.95 -8.99
C VAL A 258 -4.77 -18.83 -9.75
N GLU A 259 -4.50 -17.68 -10.36
CA GLU A 259 -3.28 -17.51 -11.16
C GLU A 259 -2.02 -17.54 -10.29
N ARG A 260 -1.08 -18.40 -10.70
CA ARG A 260 0.27 -18.48 -10.13
C ARG A 260 1.20 -17.48 -10.80
N VAL A 261 1.96 -16.74 -9.99
CA VAL A 261 2.94 -15.75 -10.46
C VAL A 261 4.31 -15.96 -9.83
N SER A 262 5.37 -15.57 -10.55
CA SER A 262 6.75 -15.54 -10.06
C SER A 262 7.12 -14.20 -9.41
N ASP A 263 6.38 -13.14 -9.75
CA ASP A 263 6.50 -11.82 -9.14
C ASP A 263 5.15 -11.10 -9.07
N PHE A 264 5.02 -10.18 -8.11
CA PHE A 264 3.80 -9.41 -7.90
C PHE A 264 4.11 -7.97 -7.46
N ILE A 265 3.29 -7.00 -7.89
CA ILE A 265 3.40 -5.60 -7.43
C ILE A 265 2.59 -5.44 -6.14
N SER A 266 3.25 -5.48 -4.98
CA SER A 266 2.62 -5.26 -3.67
C SER A 266 3.00 -3.90 -3.11
N GLY A 267 2.02 -3.08 -2.72
CA GLY A 267 2.27 -1.75 -2.17
C GLY A 267 3.00 -0.79 -3.11
N GLY A 268 3.01 -1.08 -4.43
CA GLY A 268 3.72 -0.32 -5.45
C GLY A 268 5.12 -0.85 -5.81
N SER A 269 5.64 -1.82 -5.05
CA SER A 269 6.95 -2.44 -5.29
C SER A 269 6.83 -3.85 -5.86
N LYS A 270 7.74 -4.21 -6.79
CA LYS A 270 7.85 -5.57 -7.32
C LYS A 270 8.51 -6.48 -6.30
N ILE A 271 7.85 -7.60 -6.03
CA ILE A 271 8.29 -8.61 -5.08
C ILE A 271 8.36 -9.91 -5.85
N THR A 272 9.54 -10.52 -5.88
CA THR A 272 9.80 -11.76 -6.59
C THR A 272 9.82 -12.92 -5.61
N ALA A 273 9.45 -14.12 -6.06
CA ALA A 273 9.42 -15.33 -5.21
C ALA A 273 10.77 -15.66 -4.54
N ASP A 274 11.88 -15.33 -5.21
CA ASP A 274 13.24 -15.51 -4.70
C ASP A 274 13.71 -14.35 -3.81
N GLY A 275 12.90 -13.30 -3.65
CA GLY A 275 13.16 -12.10 -2.84
C GLY A 275 14.37 -11.30 -3.31
N ASP A 276 14.55 -11.13 -4.62
CA ASP A 276 15.63 -10.35 -5.22
C ASP A 276 15.24 -8.93 -5.62
N TYR A 277 15.85 -7.94 -4.96
CA TYR A 277 15.58 -6.53 -5.19
C TYR A 277 16.08 -6.01 -6.55
N SER A 278 16.98 -6.74 -7.23
CA SER A 278 17.57 -6.28 -8.50
C SER A 278 16.50 -5.98 -9.55
N HIS A 279 15.41 -6.76 -9.58
CA HIS A 279 14.29 -6.55 -10.50
C HIS A 279 13.49 -5.28 -10.18
N GLU A 280 13.27 -5.00 -8.90
CA GLU A 280 12.56 -3.78 -8.46
C GLU A 280 13.42 -2.54 -8.68
N ILE A 281 14.71 -2.57 -8.33
CA ILE A 281 15.63 -1.44 -8.56
C ILE A 281 15.65 -1.11 -10.05
N LYS A 282 15.80 -2.11 -10.93
CA LYS A 282 15.74 -1.90 -12.40
C LYS A 282 14.40 -1.28 -12.82
N ARG A 283 13.27 -1.75 -12.27
CA ARG A 283 11.94 -1.20 -12.56
C ARG A 283 11.84 0.26 -12.14
N CYS A 284 12.24 0.62 -10.92
CA CYS A 284 12.21 1.99 -10.42
C CYS A 284 13.09 2.92 -11.25
N LEU A 285 14.29 2.48 -11.63
CA LEU A 285 15.17 3.25 -12.54
C LEU A 285 14.51 3.46 -13.92
N LEU A 286 13.85 2.45 -14.49
CA LEU A 286 13.12 2.59 -15.75
C LEU A 286 11.93 3.55 -15.64
N LEU A 287 11.20 3.52 -14.51
CA LEU A 287 10.13 4.49 -14.23
C LEU A 287 10.68 5.91 -14.11
N GLY A 288 11.79 6.08 -13.39
CA GLY A 288 12.51 7.35 -13.30
C GLY A 288 12.93 7.88 -14.66
N ARG A 289 13.47 7.01 -15.54
CA ARG A 289 13.80 7.38 -16.93
C ARG A 289 12.58 7.88 -17.69
N LYS A 290 11.43 7.20 -17.57
CA LYS A 290 10.19 7.63 -18.22
C LYS A 290 9.75 9.02 -17.76
N VAL A 291 9.84 9.32 -16.46
CA VAL A 291 9.52 10.65 -15.93
C VAL A 291 10.51 11.69 -16.42
N MET A 292 11.80 11.38 -16.39
CA MET A 292 12.85 12.27 -16.91
C MET A 292 12.62 12.63 -18.38
N THR A 293 12.25 11.66 -19.23
CA THR A 293 11.94 11.90 -20.64
C THR A 293 10.69 12.77 -20.84
N LYS A 294 9.67 12.65 -19.98
CA LYS A 294 8.49 13.53 -20.04
C LYS A 294 8.81 14.99 -19.71
N LEU A 295 9.91 15.25 -19.00
CA LEU A 295 10.37 16.60 -18.65
C LEU A 295 11.27 17.22 -19.73
N ASP A 296 11.49 16.57 -20.87
CA ASP A 296 12.44 17.00 -21.89
C ASP A 296 12.24 18.45 -22.36
N SER A 297 11.00 18.88 -22.59
CA SER A 297 10.70 20.25 -23.02
C SER A 297 11.16 21.28 -21.98
N ILE A 298 10.91 21.00 -20.70
CA ILE A 298 11.27 21.84 -19.56
C ILE A 298 12.79 21.87 -19.37
N LEU A 299 13.44 20.70 -19.40
CA LEU A 299 14.90 20.58 -19.25
C LEU A 299 15.64 21.27 -20.41
N LYS A 300 15.03 21.28 -21.61
CA LYS A 300 15.55 21.95 -22.82
C LYS A 300 15.17 23.43 -22.96
N SER A 301 14.29 23.98 -22.14
CA SER A 301 14.01 25.43 -22.16
C SER A 301 15.26 26.21 -21.73
N ARG A 302 15.54 27.36 -22.35
CA ARG A 302 16.61 28.28 -21.92
C ARG A 302 16.13 29.25 -20.83
N ASP A 303 14.82 29.41 -20.68
CA ASP A 303 14.17 30.33 -19.74
C ASP A 303 14.20 29.82 -18.29
N ILE A 304 14.53 28.54 -18.11
CA ILE A 304 14.59 27.90 -16.80
C ILE A 304 16.06 27.74 -16.39
N THR A 305 16.41 28.30 -15.25
CA THR A 305 17.76 28.25 -14.69
C THR A 305 18.18 26.83 -14.33
N LEU A 306 19.49 26.56 -14.40
CA LEU A 306 20.08 25.27 -14.06
C LEU A 306 19.70 24.79 -12.64
N PRO A 307 19.80 25.62 -11.57
CA PRO A 307 19.40 25.21 -10.22
C PRO A 307 17.93 24.76 -10.13
N THR A 308 17.03 25.44 -10.84
CA THR A 308 15.61 25.08 -10.88
C THR A 308 15.40 23.74 -11.56
N LYS A 309 16.10 23.45 -12.67
CA LYS A 309 16.04 22.15 -13.34
C LYS A 309 16.56 21.02 -12.45
N VAL A 310 17.67 21.25 -11.74
CA VAL A 310 18.21 20.27 -10.77
C VAL A 310 17.17 20.00 -9.68
N ARG A 311 16.50 21.03 -9.16
CA ARG A 311 15.41 20.87 -8.20
C ARG A 311 14.24 20.05 -8.77
N LEU A 312 13.84 20.29 -10.02
CA LEU A 312 12.78 19.52 -10.67
C LEU A 312 13.12 18.03 -10.78
N VAL A 313 14.36 17.68 -11.15
CA VAL A 313 14.79 16.27 -11.17
C VAL A 313 14.71 15.66 -9.77
N LYS A 314 15.20 16.37 -8.75
CA LYS A 314 15.14 15.90 -7.36
C LYS A 314 13.73 15.74 -6.79
N VAL A 315 12.76 16.53 -7.27
CA VAL A 315 11.37 16.52 -6.77
C VAL A 315 10.47 15.58 -7.58
N MET A 316 10.71 15.43 -8.88
CA MET A 316 9.82 14.69 -9.78
C MET A 316 10.37 13.32 -10.18
N VAL A 317 11.69 13.18 -10.34
CA VAL A 317 12.32 11.95 -10.83
C VAL A 317 12.83 11.09 -9.68
N PHE A 318 13.61 11.67 -8.78
CA PHE A 318 14.25 10.90 -7.69
C PHE A 318 13.25 10.20 -6.77
N PRO A 319 12.11 10.81 -6.36
CA PRO A 319 11.14 10.10 -5.51
C PRO A 319 10.53 8.86 -6.17
N VAL A 320 10.43 8.84 -7.50
CA VAL A 320 9.96 7.65 -8.24
C VAL A 320 10.99 6.52 -8.20
N VAL A 321 12.28 6.87 -8.25
CA VAL A 321 13.37 5.89 -8.18
C VAL A 321 13.57 5.38 -6.76
N MET A 322 13.42 6.26 -5.77
CA MET A 322 13.64 5.95 -4.36
C MET A 322 12.45 5.28 -3.68
N TYR A 323 11.32 5.11 -4.39
CA TYR A 323 10.12 4.52 -3.78
C TYR A 323 10.39 3.08 -3.29
N GLY A 324 10.28 2.88 -1.97
CA GLY A 324 10.51 1.59 -1.32
C GLY A 324 11.98 1.27 -1.06
N CYS A 325 12.92 2.20 -1.29
CA CYS A 325 14.35 1.93 -1.10
C CYS A 325 14.72 1.61 0.35
N GLU A 326 13.88 2.03 1.31
CA GLU A 326 14.10 1.77 2.73
C GLU A 326 14.05 0.27 3.07
N SER A 327 13.45 -0.57 2.23
CA SER A 327 13.40 -2.03 2.44
C SER A 327 14.42 -2.81 1.60
N TRP A 328 15.23 -2.15 0.76
CA TRP A 328 16.15 -2.85 -0.13
C TRP A 328 17.44 -3.24 0.58
N THR A 329 17.99 -4.38 0.17
CA THR A 329 19.38 -4.75 0.42
C THR A 329 20.15 -4.53 -0.89
N VAL A 330 20.97 -3.49 -0.96
CA VAL A 330 21.64 -3.05 -2.20
C VAL A 330 23.00 -3.72 -2.29
N LYS A 331 23.32 -4.37 -3.42
CA LYS A 331 24.65 -4.98 -3.63
C LYS A 331 25.47 -4.10 -4.58
N LYS A 332 26.78 -4.35 -4.65
CA LYS A 332 27.73 -3.57 -5.49
C LYS A 332 27.25 -3.34 -6.93
N PRO A 333 26.70 -4.33 -7.67
CA PRO A 333 26.19 -4.08 -9.02
C PRO A 333 25.00 -3.13 -9.06
N GLU A 334 24.15 -3.12 -8.04
CA GLU A 334 23.00 -2.24 -7.93
C GLU A 334 23.43 -0.80 -7.61
N HIS A 335 24.40 -0.58 -6.71
CA HIS A 335 25.03 0.73 -6.48
C HIS A 335 25.51 1.36 -7.79
N ARG A 336 26.30 0.61 -8.58
CA ARG A 336 26.79 1.07 -9.90
C ARG A 336 25.67 1.47 -10.86
N ARG A 337 24.50 0.80 -10.80
CA ARG A 337 23.34 1.14 -11.64
C ARG A 337 22.65 2.42 -11.17
N ILE A 338 22.56 2.64 -9.87
CA ILE A 338 21.99 3.85 -9.27
C ILE A 338 22.88 5.06 -9.62
N ASP A 339 24.19 4.93 -9.44
CA ASP A 339 25.17 5.96 -9.83
C ASP A 339 25.10 6.28 -11.33
N ALA A 340 25.07 5.23 -12.17
CA ALA A 340 24.97 5.41 -13.61
C ALA A 340 23.67 6.12 -14.01
N PHE A 341 22.56 5.86 -13.31
CA PHE A 341 21.29 6.54 -13.54
C PHE A 341 21.33 8.00 -13.11
N GLU A 342 21.89 8.31 -11.94
CA GLU A 342 22.06 9.69 -11.48
C GLU A 342 22.90 10.49 -12.49
N LEU A 343 24.06 9.95 -12.87
CA LEU A 343 24.94 10.57 -13.86
C LEU A 343 24.27 10.71 -15.23
N TRP A 344 23.44 9.75 -15.63
CA TRP A 344 22.64 9.86 -16.85
C TRP A 344 21.64 11.02 -16.76
N CYS A 345 20.98 11.22 -15.63
CA CYS A 345 20.07 12.36 -15.42
C CYS A 345 20.81 13.70 -15.57
N TRP A 346 21.96 13.82 -14.92
CA TRP A 346 22.79 15.03 -14.95
C TRP A 346 23.36 15.34 -16.33
N ARG A 347 23.89 14.34 -17.04
CA ARG A 347 24.35 14.51 -18.43
C ARG A 347 23.22 14.93 -19.36
N ARG A 348 22.04 14.34 -19.20
CA ARG A 348 20.86 14.70 -20.01
C ARG A 348 20.43 16.13 -19.75
N LEU A 349 20.42 16.55 -18.48
CA LEU A 349 20.06 17.91 -18.07
C LEU A 349 21.04 18.94 -18.67
N LEU A 350 22.34 18.65 -18.65
CA LEU A 350 23.39 19.49 -19.25
C LEU A 350 23.52 19.34 -20.77
N ARG A 351 22.72 18.45 -21.39
CA ARG A 351 22.77 18.11 -22.82
C ARG A 351 24.16 17.68 -23.30
N VAL A 352 24.92 17.01 -22.43
CA VAL A 352 26.24 16.50 -22.77
C VAL A 352 26.08 15.25 -23.63
N PRO A 353 26.50 15.26 -24.91
CA PRO A 353 26.42 14.09 -25.76
C PRO A 353 27.44 13.04 -25.28
N TRP A 354 27.18 11.77 -25.60
CA TRP A 354 28.08 10.67 -25.21
C TRP A 354 29.49 10.80 -25.85
N THR A 355 29.60 11.50 -26.99
CA THR A 355 30.87 11.74 -27.70
C THR A 355 31.77 12.79 -27.04
N ALA A 356 31.23 13.64 -26.15
CA ALA A 356 31.99 14.74 -25.57
C ALA A 356 33.09 14.33 -24.58
N ARG A 357 33.21 13.02 -24.26
CA ARG A 357 34.23 12.44 -23.35
C ARG A 357 34.39 13.19 -22.01
N ARG A 358 33.36 13.89 -21.52
CA ARG A 358 33.38 14.61 -20.24
C ARG A 358 33.40 13.63 -19.06
N SER A 359 34.32 13.87 -18.12
CA SER A 359 34.45 13.07 -16.90
C SER A 359 33.24 13.21 -15.98
N ASN A 360 32.92 12.15 -15.22
CA ASN A 360 31.85 12.18 -14.22
C ASN A 360 32.07 13.29 -13.18
N GLN A 361 33.31 13.47 -12.74
CA GLN A 361 33.68 14.50 -11.77
C GLN A 361 33.38 15.91 -12.28
N SER A 362 33.64 16.19 -13.55
CA SER A 362 33.33 17.50 -14.16
C SER A 362 31.83 17.78 -14.16
N ILE A 363 31.00 16.77 -14.50
CA ILE A 363 29.53 16.88 -14.46
C ILE A 363 29.03 17.15 -13.04
N LEU A 364 29.54 16.42 -12.05
CA LEU A 364 29.13 16.57 -10.66
C LEU A 364 29.56 17.92 -10.06
N LYS A 365 30.75 18.43 -10.43
CA LYS A 365 31.21 19.77 -10.03
C LYS A 365 30.32 20.88 -10.59
N GLU A 366 29.87 20.75 -11.84
CA GLU A 366 28.99 21.72 -12.49
C GLU A 366 27.56 21.70 -11.93
N ILE A 367 26.98 20.50 -11.71
CA ILE A 367 25.64 20.36 -11.14
C ILE A 367 25.61 20.71 -9.66
N SER A 368 26.67 20.37 -8.92
CA SER A 368 26.79 20.49 -7.47
C SER A 368 25.51 20.05 -6.73
N PRO A 369 25.13 18.75 -6.82
CA PRO A 369 23.85 18.29 -6.28
C PRO A 369 23.80 18.28 -4.75
N GLY A 370 24.90 18.56 -4.04
CA GLY A 370 24.98 18.56 -2.58
C GLY A 370 24.97 17.17 -1.94
N ILE A 371 24.02 16.30 -2.34
CA ILE A 371 23.95 14.90 -1.93
C ILE A 371 23.62 14.04 -3.16
N SER A 372 24.29 12.90 -3.30
CA SER A 372 24.02 11.92 -4.36
C SER A 372 22.67 11.25 -4.17
N LEU A 373 22.14 10.65 -5.24
CA LEU A 373 20.92 9.84 -5.16
C LEU A 373 21.09 8.70 -4.16
N GLU A 374 22.24 8.02 -4.19
CA GLU A 374 22.57 6.97 -3.23
C GLU A 374 22.60 7.51 -1.79
N GLY A 375 23.21 8.68 -1.56
CA GLY A 375 23.22 9.33 -0.26
C GLY A 375 21.81 9.68 0.23
N MET A 376 20.92 10.10 -0.66
CA MET A 376 19.51 10.33 -0.31
C MET A 376 18.80 9.02 0.07
N MET A 377 19.06 7.93 -0.67
CA MET A 377 18.49 6.61 -0.38
C MET A 377 18.97 6.06 0.97
N LEU A 378 20.28 6.16 1.23
CA LEU A 378 20.88 5.75 2.50
C LEU A 378 20.28 6.57 3.65
N LYS A 379 20.13 7.89 3.48
CA LYS A 379 19.48 8.76 4.48
C LYS A 379 18.06 8.29 4.80
N LEU A 380 17.24 7.97 3.81
CA LEU A 380 15.88 7.45 4.05
C LEU A 380 15.91 6.11 4.79
N LYS A 381 16.80 5.22 4.38
CA LYS A 381 16.96 3.89 4.99
C LYS A 381 17.38 4.00 6.47
N LEU A 382 18.35 4.85 6.82
CA LEU A 382 18.75 5.10 8.20
C LEU A 382 17.67 5.82 9.02
N GLN A 383 16.95 6.77 8.43
CA GLN A 383 15.80 7.42 9.09
C GLN A 383 14.70 6.42 9.41
N TYR A 384 14.43 5.49 8.50
CA TYR A 384 13.45 4.42 8.70
C TYR A 384 13.91 3.43 9.78
N PHE A 385 15.18 3.01 9.76
CA PHE A 385 15.77 2.21 10.83
C PHE A 385 15.58 2.86 12.21
N GLY A 386 16.00 4.13 12.35
CA GLY A 386 15.83 4.86 13.60
C GLY A 386 14.37 5.01 14.02
N HIS A 387 13.45 5.15 13.06
CA HIS A 387 12.02 5.19 13.34
C HIS A 387 11.48 3.87 13.90
N ILE A 388 11.90 2.72 13.36
CA ILE A 388 11.53 1.39 13.88
C ILE A 388 12.11 1.19 15.28
N MET A 389 13.36 1.59 15.52
CA MET A 389 14.01 1.43 16.82
C MET A 389 13.36 2.23 17.94
N ARG A 390 12.74 3.37 17.62
CA ARG A 390 11.95 4.15 18.59
C ARG A 390 10.56 3.57 18.87
N ARG A 391 10.06 2.63 18.06
CA ARG A 391 8.77 1.97 18.33
C ARG A 391 8.96 0.89 19.41
N VAL A 392 8.13 0.96 20.44
CA VAL A 392 7.96 -0.10 21.44
C VAL A 392 7.03 -1.16 20.85
N ASP A 393 7.37 -2.44 20.99
CA ASP A 393 6.55 -3.60 20.65
C ASP A 393 5.83 -3.54 19.29
N SER A 394 6.59 -3.26 18.22
CA SER A 394 6.04 -3.21 16.86
C SER A 394 6.36 -4.48 16.06
N LEU A 395 5.41 -4.91 15.22
CA LEU A 395 5.62 -6.00 14.26
C LEU A 395 6.89 -5.82 13.43
N GLU A 396 7.16 -4.59 12.96
CA GLU A 396 8.34 -4.27 12.17
C GLU A 396 9.63 -4.62 12.94
N ARG A 397 9.70 -4.25 14.23
CA ARG A 397 10.85 -4.51 15.08
C ARG A 397 11.02 -6.01 15.35
N THR A 398 9.93 -6.74 15.59
CA THR A 398 9.95 -8.20 15.77
C THR A 398 10.44 -8.90 14.51
N LEU A 399 9.98 -8.49 13.33
CA LEU A 399 10.39 -9.08 12.05
C LEU A 399 11.86 -8.80 11.73
N MET A 400 12.31 -7.58 11.99
CA MET A 400 13.66 -7.13 11.70
C MET A 400 14.69 -7.82 12.61
N LEU A 401 14.47 -7.83 13.93
CA LEU A 401 15.41 -8.37 14.92
C LEU A 401 15.21 -9.87 15.20
N GLY A 402 14.03 -10.39 14.87
CA GLY A 402 13.61 -11.71 15.32
C GLY A 402 14.33 -12.88 14.67
N GLY A 403 14.58 -13.93 15.47
CA GLY A 403 14.93 -15.26 14.96
C GLY A 403 13.67 -16.13 14.79
N ILE A 404 13.73 -17.09 13.87
CA ILE A 404 12.83 -18.25 13.87
C ILE A 404 13.54 -19.32 14.71
N GLY A 405 12.83 -20.08 15.55
CA GLY A 405 13.41 -21.08 16.46
C GLY A 405 14.07 -22.30 15.78
N CYS A 406 14.43 -22.21 14.50
CA CYS A 406 15.02 -23.28 13.71
C CYS A 406 16.54 -23.11 13.53
N ARG A 407 17.23 -24.18 13.14
CA ARG A 407 18.67 -24.10 12.82
C ARG A 407 18.87 -23.29 11.54
N MET A 408 19.75 -22.29 11.61
CA MET A 408 20.19 -21.50 10.46
C MET A 408 20.87 -22.37 9.39
N ARG A 409 20.74 -21.98 8.13
CA ARG A 409 21.46 -22.63 7.01
C ARG A 409 22.98 -22.58 7.23
N ARG A 410 23.66 -23.72 7.04
CA ARG A 410 25.13 -23.82 7.02
C ARG A 410 25.69 -23.26 5.70
N GLY A 411 26.77 -22.48 5.78
CA GLY A 411 27.44 -21.84 4.64
C GLY A 411 27.18 -20.33 4.51
N ARG A 412 27.69 -19.70 3.45
CA ARG A 412 27.55 -18.25 3.23
C ARG A 412 26.08 -17.89 3.00
N GLN A 413 25.51 -17.12 3.92
CA GLN A 413 24.14 -16.62 3.79
C GLN A 413 24.09 -15.39 2.88
N ARG A 414 22.89 -15.12 2.33
CA ARG A 414 22.61 -13.87 1.63
C ARG A 414 22.64 -12.74 2.65
N MET A 415 23.25 -11.62 2.27
CA MET A 415 23.25 -10.39 3.09
C MET A 415 21.83 -10.00 3.48
N ARG A 416 21.62 -9.78 4.78
CA ARG A 416 20.35 -9.33 5.34
C ARG A 416 20.23 -7.82 5.22
N TRP A 417 19.00 -7.32 5.32
CA TRP A 417 18.78 -5.88 5.38
C TRP A 417 19.51 -5.21 6.55
N LEU A 418 19.56 -5.88 7.72
CA LEU A 418 20.30 -5.40 8.88
C LEU A 418 21.81 -5.37 8.68
N ASP A 419 22.36 -6.38 7.99
CA ASP A 419 23.80 -6.41 7.70
C ASP A 419 24.19 -5.20 6.84
N ASP A 420 23.36 -4.87 5.83
CA ASP A 420 23.55 -3.68 4.97
C ASP A 420 23.41 -2.35 5.74
N ILE A 421 22.58 -2.30 6.79
CA ILE A 421 22.53 -1.14 7.70
C ILE A 421 23.83 -1.00 8.48
N THR A 422 24.32 -2.08 9.09
CA THR A 422 25.55 -2.09 9.88
C THR A 422 26.75 -1.70 9.02
N ASP A 423 26.89 -2.33 7.85
CA ASP A 423 27.94 -1.99 6.88
C ASP A 423 27.90 -0.51 6.48
N SER A 424 26.70 0.07 6.36
CA SER A 424 26.54 1.49 6.04
C SER A 424 26.86 2.43 7.20
N MET A 425 26.72 1.97 8.45
CA MET A 425 27.07 2.75 9.65
C MET A 425 28.57 2.78 9.89
N ASP A 426 29.29 1.72 9.52
CA ASP A 426 30.75 1.65 9.65
C ASP A 426 31.51 2.53 8.64
N VAL A 427 30.81 3.04 7.62
CA VAL A 427 31.35 3.90 6.55
C VAL A 427 31.10 5.40 6.81
N VAL A 428 30.25 5.74 7.78
CA VAL A 428 29.91 7.12 8.20
C VAL A 428 30.75 7.51 9.41
#